data_AF-A0A0A8WLP5-F1
#
_entry.id   AF-A0A0A8WLP5-F1
#
_cell.length_a   1.000
_cell.length_b   1.000
_cell.length_c   1.000
_cell.angle_alpha   90.00
_cell.angle_beta   90.00
_cell.angle_gamma   90.00
#
_symmetry.space_group_name_H-M   'P 1'
#
loop_
_entity.id
_entity.type
_entity.pdbx_description
1 polymer ?
#
loop_
_entity_poly.entity_id
_entity_poly.type
_entity_poly.pdbx_seq_one_letter_code
_entity_poly.pdbx_strand_id
1 'polypeptide(L)'
;MACTTLAGLLAACGGGGSSGGAIGSVPPPPAPTNSSLADLRYDQSFANDAAGVSAVWDMTTGTGVSSRPEPVSLAIAYDADTNGYTISANDVVRTFLPSDIQTTSENDTVYLVDDTRLTLITKGYAGDLTTNYVRMGLLQDNRVEGSLQSADLISFTYGLPTNAVATPRSGSAAYATQAFRGVHGSRRRAESLHG
;
A
#
# COMPACT_ATOMS: atom_id res chain seq x y z
N MET A 1 35.89 26.95 -14.14
CA MET A 1 36.31 26.63 -15.53
C MET A 1 37.52 25.69 -15.47
N ALA A 2 37.57 24.74 -16.42
CA ALA A 2 38.51 23.62 -16.59
C ALA A 2 38.35 22.51 -15.52
N CYS A 3 37.84 21.30 -15.79
CA CYS A 3 38.01 20.34 -16.89
C CYS A 3 39.47 19.91 -17.06
N THR A 4 39.82 18.76 -16.49
CA THR A 4 41.08 18.07 -16.79
C THR A 4 40.79 16.58 -16.89
N THR A 5 40.79 16.11 -18.14
CA THR A 5 40.76 14.71 -18.55
C THR A 5 42.12 14.06 -18.28
N LEU A 6 42.13 12.83 -17.76
CA LEU A 6 43.33 11.98 -17.74
C LEU A 6 43.01 10.69 -18.49
N ALA A 7 43.69 10.50 -19.62
CA ALA A 7 43.60 9.33 -20.48
C ALA A 7 44.92 8.55 -20.43
N GLY A 8 44.81 7.22 -20.40
CA GLY A 8 45.70 6.33 -21.15
C GLY A 8 46.82 5.63 -20.38
N LEU A 9 46.60 4.34 -20.06
CA LEU A 9 47.63 3.31 -20.22
C LEU A 9 47.01 2.12 -20.95
N LEU A 10 47.35 1.99 -22.24
CA LEU A 10 47.11 0.79 -23.05
C LEU A 10 48.16 -0.25 -22.67
N ALA A 11 47.74 -1.34 -22.02
CA ALA A 11 48.52 -2.57 -21.98
C ALA A 11 48.05 -3.47 -23.13
N ALA A 12 48.91 -3.58 -24.13
CA ALA A 12 48.84 -4.59 -25.17
C ALA A 12 49.13 -5.98 -24.56
N CYS A 13 48.18 -6.90 -24.68
CA CYS A 13 48.49 -8.33 -24.68
C CYS A 13 47.86 -8.91 -25.95
N GLY A 14 48.70 -9.10 -26.95
CA GLY A 14 48.33 -9.76 -28.19
C GLY A 14 48.49 -11.27 -28.08
N GLY A 15 47.62 -11.99 -28.79
CA GLY A 15 47.98 -13.27 -29.40
C GLY A 15 47.00 -14.42 -29.19
N GLY A 16 46.36 -14.86 -30.29
CA GLY A 16 45.93 -16.25 -30.47
C GLY A 16 44.44 -16.42 -30.74
N GLY A 17 44.05 -16.49 -32.02
CA GLY A 17 42.66 -16.70 -32.42
C GLY A 17 42.22 -18.17 -32.43
N SER A 18 40.93 -18.41 -32.24
CA SER A 18 40.10 -19.27 -33.12
C SER A 18 38.64 -19.38 -32.63
N SER A 19 37.77 -19.49 -33.64
CA SER A 19 36.37 -19.95 -33.63
C SER A 19 35.32 -19.09 -32.92
N GLY A 20 34.38 -18.61 -33.74
CA GLY A 20 33.25 -17.79 -33.33
C GLY A 20 32.36 -18.44 -32.29
N GLY A 21 32.05 -17.64 -31.27
CA GLY A 21 30.98 -17.85 -30.33
C GLY A 21 30.61 -16.47 -29.85
N ALA A 22 29.56 -15.89 -30.42
CA ALA A 22 29.02 -14.64 -29.93
C ALA A 22 28.61 -14.85 -28.47
N ILE A 23 29.43 -14.41 -27.52
CA ILE A 23 28.98 -14.16 -26.14
C ILE A 23 28.15 -12.88 -26.17
N GLY A 24 27.00 -12.95 -26.86
CA GLY A 24 25.91 -12.04 -26.57
C GLY A 24 25.55 -12.31 -25.12
N SER A 25 25.85 -11.37 -24.22
CA SER A 25 25.29 -11.35 -22.89
C SER A 25 23.79 -11.22 -23.05
N VAL A 26 23.08 -12.35 -23.11
CA VAL A 26 21.63 -12.36 -23.07
C VAL A 26 21.26 -11.70 -21.75
N PRO A 27 20.45 -10.62 -21.75
CA PRO A 27 19.98 -10.02 -20.52
C PRO A 27 19.39 -11.10 -19.62
N PRO A 28 19.58 -11.04 -18.30
CA PRO A 28 18.91 -11.99 -17.41
C PRO A 28 17.41 -11.98 -17.72
N PRO A 29 16.76 -13.17 -17.77
CA PRO A 29 15.34 -13.23 -18.00
C PRO A 29 14.61 -12.34 -16.98
N PRO A 30 13.54 -11.64 -17.39
CA PRO A 30 12.81 -10.77 -16.49
C PRO A 30 12.37 -11.57 -15.26
N ALA A 31 12.50 -10.96 -14.09
CA ALA A 31 12.00 -11.57 -12.86
C ALA A 31 10.51 -11.88 -12.99
N PRO A 32 10.06 -13.04 -12.50
CA PRO A 32 8.63 -13.36 -12.54
C PRO A 32 7.85 -12.36 -11.69
N THR A 33 6.64 -12.00 -12.14
CA THR A 33 5.77 -11.03 -11.48
C THR A 33 4.40 -11.64 -11.20
N ASN A 34 3.71 -11.14 -10.19
CA ASN A 34 2.33 -11.56 -9.90
C ASN A 34 1.37 -11.07 -10.97
N SER A 35 0.43 -11.91 -11.37
CA SER A 35 -0.65 -11.57 -12.32
C SER A 35 -1.98 -11.29 -11.64
N SER A 36 -2.11 -11.54 -10.33
CA SER A 36 -3.33 -11.33 -9.54
C SER A 36 -2.98 -11.14 -8.07
N LEU A 37 -3.78 -10.34 -7.35
CA LEU A 37 -3.75 -10.22 -5.90
C LEU A 37 -4.36 -11.44 -5.18
N ALA A 38 -5.07 -12.31 -5.91
CA ALA A 38 -5.63 -13.53 -5.34
C ALA A 38 -4.59 -14.63 -5.10
N ASP A 39 -3.43 -14.54 -5.73
CA ASP A 39 -2.36 -15.55 -5.68
C ASP A 39 -1.00 -14.86 -5.85
N LEU A 40 -0.49 -14.30 -4.75
CA LEU A 40 0.82 -13.65 -4.70
C LEU A 40 1.89 -14.70 -4.42
N ARG A 41 2.81 -14.89 -5.38
CA ARG A 41 3.88 -15.90 -5.35
C ARG A 41 5.28 -15.32 -5.39
N TYR A 42 5.40 -14.03 -5.68
CA TYR A 42 6.68 -13.32 -5.80
C TYR A 42 6.62 -12.01 -5.02
N ASP A 43 7.77 -11.49 -4.62
CA ASP A 43 7.87 -10.19 -3.97
C ASP A 43 7.23 -9.11 -4.84
N GLN A 44 6.51 -8.21 -4.18
CA GLN A 44 5.71 -7.22 -4.90
C GLN A 44 5.54 -5.93 -4.11
N SER A 45 6.11 -4.85 -4.63
CA SER A 45 5.69 -3.49 -4.26
C SER A 45 4.47 -3.10 -5.09
N PHE A 46 3.48 -2.49 -4.47
CA PHE A 46 2.25 -2.10 -5.17
C PHE A 46 2.22 -0.59 -5.43
N ALA A 47 1.58 -0.22 -6.56
CA ALA A 47 1.09 1.14 -6.71
C ALA A 47 -0.09 1.34 -5.76
N ASN A 48 -0.15 2.48 -5.08
CA ASN A 48 -1.19 2.76 -4.10
C ASN A 48 -1.59 4.24 -4.07
N ASP A 49 -2.78 4.47 -3.52
CA ASP A 49 -3.30 5.80 -3.19
C ASP A 49 -3.89 5.75 -1.78
N ALA A 50 -3.62 6.75 -0.94
CA ALA A 50 -3.94 6.71 0.48
C ALA A 50 -4.47 8.06 0.99
N ALA A 51 -5.36 8.00 1.97
CA ALA A 51 -5.90 9.15 2.69
C ALA A 51 -5.94 8.86 4.19
N GLY A 52 -5.48 9.83 4.99
CA GLY A 52 -5.40 9.73 6.44
C GLY A 52 -6.35 10.68 7.17
N VAL A 53 -6.80 10.25 8.34
CA VAL A 53 -7.46 11.10 9.33
C VAL A 53 -6.92 10.74 10.71
N SER A 54 -6.57 11.77 11.48
CA SER A 54 -6.24 11.64 12.90
C SER A 54 -7.40 12.16 13.73
N ALA A 55 -7.82 11.41 14.73
CA ALA A 55 -8.95 11.74 15.58
C ALA A 55 -8.67 11.44 17.05
N VAL A 56 -9.26 12.24 17.93
CA VAL A 56 -9.19 12.06 19.38
C VAL A 56 -10.60 12.02 19.95
N TRP A 57 -10.87 11.02 20.78
CA TRP A 57 -12.12 10.88 21.52
C TRP A 57 -11.86 10.88 23.02
N ASP A 58 -12.79 11.44 23.78
CA ASP A 58 -12.86 11.24 25.21
C ASP A 58 -13.77 10.03 25.48
N MET A 59 -13.20 8.96 26.01
CA MET A 59 -13.87 7.69 26.28
C MET A 59 -14.80 7.77 27.49
N THR A 60 -14.60 8.72 28.42
CA THR A 60 -15.49 8.91 29.58
C THR A 60 -16.85 9.45 29.15
N THR A 61 -16.83 10.40 28.22
CA THR A 61 -18.01 11.09 27.71
C THR A 61 -18.53 10.52 26.39
N GLY A 62 -17.72 9.71 25.70
CA GLY A 62 -18.01 9.17 24.37
C GLY A 62 -18.04 10.24 23.28
N THR A 63 -17.34 11.37 23.47
CA THR A 63 -17.38 12.51 22.55
C THR A 63 -16.09 12.67 21.75
N GLY A 64 -16.21 13.05 20.48
CA GLY A 64 -15.06 13.44 19.66
C GLY A 64 -14.51 14.78 20.15
N VAL A 65 -13.24 14.78 20.56
CA VAL A 65 -12.52 15.98 21.02
C VAL A 65 -11.97 16.75 19.83
N SER A 66 -11.34 16.06 18.88
CA SER A 66 -10.82 16.66 17.66
C SER A 66 -10.72 15.65 16.53
N SER A 67 -10.67 16.13 15.29
CA SER A 67 -10.13 15.34 14.19
C SER A 67 -9.62 16.26 13.08
N ARG A 68 -8.66 15.78 12.31
CA ARG A 68 -8.09 16.49 11.18
C ARG A 68 -7.67 15.54 10.07
N PRO A 69 -7.75 15.96 8.79
CA PRO A 69 -7.07 15.27 7.71
C PRO A 69 -5.58 15.19 8.01
N GLU A 70 -4.96 14.07 7.66
CA GLU A 70 -3.54 13.84 7.80
C GLU A 70 -2.93 13.58 6.43
N PRO A 71 -1.89 14.33 6.01
CA PRO A 71 -1.11 13.98 4.84
C PRO A 71 -0.45 12.61 5.06
N VAL A 72 -0.66 11.69 4.11
CA VAL A 72 -0.10 10.34 4.21
C VAL A 72 0.74 10.04 2.97
N SER A 73 1.99 9.64 3.19
CA SER A 73 2.75 8.88 2.22
C SER A 73 2.76 7.42 2.66
N LEU A 74 2.13 6.55 1.86
CA LEU A 74 2.05 5.12 2.15
C LEU A 74 2.75 4.33 1.04
N ALA A 75 3.49 3.30 1.43
CA ALA A 75 3.95 2.23 0.57
C ALA A 75 3.57 0.89 1.20
N ILE A 76 3.20 -0.07 0.35
CA ILE A 76 2.89 -1.45 0.73
C ILE A 76 3.68 -2.40 -0.16
N ALA A 77 4.34 -3.36 0.48
CA ALA A 77 5.07 -4.42 -0.19
C ALA A 77 4.67 -5.78 0.38
N TYR A 78 4.58 -6.78 -0.50
CA TYR A 78 4.44 -8.19 -0.15
C TYR A 78 5.79 -8.90 -0.30
N ASP A 79 6.09 -9.76 0.66
CA ASP A 79 7.28 -10.61 0.70
C ASP A 79 6.82 -12.07 0.58
N ALA A 80 7.28 -12.77 -0.47
CA ALA A 80 6.84 -14.12 -0.80
C ALA A 80 7.46 -15.19 0.09
N ASP A 81 8.63 -14.94 0.67
CA ASP A 81 9.32 -15.89 1.56
C ASP A 81 8.58 -16.01 2.89
N THR A 82 8.06 -14.89 3.38
CA THR A 82 7.35 -14.80 4.67
C THR A 82 5.83 -14.85 4.52
N ASN A 83 5.30 -14.69 3.30
CA ASN A 83 3.89 -14.41 3.02
C ASN A 83 3.36 -13.21 3.83
N GLY A 84 4.22 -12.22 4.03
CA GLY A 84 3.96 -11.05 4.88
C GLY A 84 3.78 -9.77 4.07
N TYR A 85 3.16 -8.76 4.72
CA TYR A 85 3.04 -7.41 4.19
C TYR A 85 3.86 -6.44 5.02
N THR A 86 4.70 -5.65 4.36
CA THR A 86 5.36 -4.50 4.98
C THR A 86 4.67 -3.22 4.54
N ILE A 87 4.21 -2.43 5.51
CA ILE A 87 3.61 -1.11 5.32
C ILE A 87 4.60 -0.06 5.84
N SER A 88 4.91 0.92 4.99
CA SER A 88 5.56 2.15 5.39
C SER A 88 4.53 3.27 5.29
N ALA A 89 4.12 3.85 6.40
CA ALA A 89 3.23 4.99 6.44
C ALA A 89 3.91 6.13 7.20
N ASN A 90 4.20 7.22 6.50
CA ASN A 90 5.01 8.32 7.01
C ASN A 90 6.37 7.79 7.55
N ASP A 91 6.72 8.08 8.79
CA ASP A 91 7.98 7.65 9.43
C ASP A 91 7.88 6.26 10.11
N VAL A 92 6.75 5.57 9.95
CA VAL A 92 6.49 4.28 10.60
C VAL A 92 6.53 3.15 9.59
N VAL A 93 7.41 2.17 9.84
CA VAL A 93 7.46 0.90 9.11
C VAL A 93 6.98 -0.22 10.02
N ARG A 94 6.10 -1.07 9.51
CA ARG A 94 5.57 -2.25 10.19
C ARG A 94 5.45 -3.41 9.22
N THR A 95 5.78 -4.60 9.69
CA THR A 95 5.61 -5.86 8.95
C THR A 95 4.53 -6.67 9.64
N PHE A 96 3.59 -7.17 8.86
CA PHE A 96 2.47 -8.00 9.27
C PHE A 96 2.66 -9.38 8.64
N LEU A 97 2.85 -10.38 9.48
CA LEU A 97 3.07 -11.77 9.09
C LEU A 97 1.79 -12.59 9.24
N PRO A 98 1.71 -13.78 8.63
CA PRO A 98 0.58 -14.69 8.85
C PRO A 98 0.35 -15.05 10.32
N SER A 99 1.40 -15.01 11.16
CA SER A 99 1.29 -15.21 12.62
C SER A 99 0.52 -14.10 13.34
N ASP A 100 0.41 -12.92 12.72
CA ASP A 100 -0.22 -11.74 13.31
C ASP A 100 -1.70 -11.63 12.92
N ILE A 101 -2.22 -12.60 12.17
CA ILE A 101 -3.63 -12.68 11.79
C ILE A 101 -4.47 -12.89 13.05
N GLN A 102 -5.36 -11.94 13.32
CA GLN A 102 -6.36 -12.03 14.37
C GLN A 102 -7.63 -12.73 13.85
N THR A 103 -8.06 -12.33 12.66
CA THR A 103 -9.30 -12.84 12.06
C THR A 103 -9.17 -12.88 10.54
N THR A 104 -9.72 -13.94 9.94
CA THR A 104 -9.96 -14.02 8.50
C THR A 104 -11.45 -14.27 8.29
N SER A 105 -12.08 -13.45 7.46
CA SER A 105 -13.46 -13.65 7.00
C SER A 105 -13.47 -13.94 5.50
N GLU A 106 -14.65 -14.09 4.92
CA GLU A 106 -14.79 -14.19 3.46
C GLU A 106 -14.32 -12.91 2.73
N ASN A 107 -14.45 -11.74 3.37
CA ASN A 107 -14.26 -10.45 2.72
C ASN A 107 -12.96 -9.76 3.10
N ASP A 108 -12.36 -10.13 4.24
CA ASP A 108 -11.17 -9.46 4.74
C ASP A 108 -10.26 -10.35 5.59
N THR A 109 -9.04 -9.89 5.79
CA THR A 109 -8.09 -10.45 6.74
C THR A 109 -7.57 -9.32 7.62
N VAL A 110 -7.60 -9.52 8.92
CA VAL A 110 -7.20 -8.55 9.94
C VAL A 110 -5.94 -9.04 10.64
N TYR A 111 -4.90 -8.23 10.56
CA TYR A 111 -3.63 -8.41 11.26
C TYR A 111 -3.53 -7.42 12.42
N LEU A 112 -2.83 -7.81 13.49
CA LEU A 112 -2.55 -6.94 14.62
C LEU A 112 -1.09 -7.12 15.05
N VAL A 113 -0.33 -6.03 14.99
CA VAL A 113 1.05 -5.95 15.48
C VAL A 113 1.12 -4.77 16.44
N ASP A 114 1.47 -5.05 17.70
CA ASP A 114 1.32 -4.09 18.80
C ASP A 114 -0.12 -3.53 18.84
N ASP A 115 -0.27 -2.21 18.86
CA ASP A 115 -1.55 -1.50 18.79
C ASP A 115 -1.97 -1.12 17.36
N THR A 116 -1.21 -1.55 16.34
CA THR A 116 -1.48 -1.26 14.93
C THR A 116 -2.23 -2.40 14.26
N ARG A 117 -3.40 -2.08 13.70
CA ARG A 117 -4.27 -3.00 12.98
C ARG A 117 -4.19 -2.76 11.48
N LEU A 118 -3.98 -3.82 10.71
CA LEU A 118 -4.10 -3.81 9.26
C LEU A 118 -5.26 -4.70 8.84
N THR A 119 -6.23 -4.11 8.14
CA THR A 119 -7.33 -4.85 7.51
C THR A 119 -7.13 -4.82 5.99
N LEU A 120 -6.95 -5.99 5.37
CA LEU A 120 -6.89 -6.14 3.92
C LEU A 120 -8.22 -6.70 3.41
N ILE A 121 -8.88 -5.97 2.52
CA ILE A 121 -10.20 -6.34 1.99
C ILE A 121 -9.98 -7.10 0.68
N THR A 122 -10.35 -8.38 0.69
CA THR A 122 -10.11 -9.35 -0.39
C THR A 122 -11.30 -9.48 -1.34
N LYS A 123 -12.51 -9.18 -0.87
CA LYS A 123 -13.74 -9.06 -1.67
C LYS A 123 -14.50 -7.78 -1.30
N GLY A 124 -15.20 -7.19 -2.27
CA GLY A 124 -16.07 -6.05 -1.98
C GLY A 124 -17.22 -6.44 -1.04
N TYR A 125 -17.68 -5.51 -0.21
CA TYR A 125 -18.79 -5.75 0.74
C TYR A 125 -20.17 -5.66 0.08
N ALA A 126 -20.24 -5.32 -1.21
CA ALA A 126 -21.46 -5.24 -1.99
C ALA A 126 -21.39 -6.19 -3.20
N GLY A 127 -22.19 -7.27 -3.17
CA GLY A 127 -22.27 -8.27 -4.26
C GLY A 127 -21.02 -9.15 -4.41
N ASP A 128 -20.96 -9.94 -5.49
CA ASP A 128 -19.83 -10.82 -5.83
C ASP A 128 -18.61 -10.06 -6.41
N LEU A 129 -18.35 -8.84 -5.94
CA LEU A 129 -17.29 -7.99 -6.48
C LEU A 129 -15.92 -8.57 -6.10
N THR A 130 -15.39 -9.42 -6.99
CA THR A 130 -14.09 -10.05 -6.82
C THR A 130 -13.00 -9.14 -7.38
N THR A 131 -12.17 -8.60 -6.50
CA THR A 131 -11.11 -7.68 -6.86
C THR A 131 -9.77 -8.40 -7.03
N ASN A 132 -9.48 -8.77 -8.28
CA ASN A 132 -8.26 -9.50 -8.63
C ASN A 132 -7.02 -8.61 -8.80
N TYR A 133 -7.18 -7.31 -9.08
CA TYR A 133 -6.06 -6.44 -9.47
C TYR A 133 -5.89 -5.21 -8.58
N VAL A 134 -6.96 -4.73 -7.95
CA VAL A 134 -6.93 -3.57 -7.04
C VAL A 134 -7.74 -3.89 -5.80
N ARG A 135 -7.14 -3.78 -4.62
CA ARG A 135 -7.80 -4.00 -3.33
C ARG A 135 -7.76 -2.74 -2.48
N MET A 136 -8.54 -2.76 -1.41
CA MET A 136 -8.52 -1.73 -0.39
C MET A 136 -7.92 -2.27 0.91
N GLY A 137 -7.26 -1.41 1.66
CA GLY A 137 -6.82 -1.69 3.01
C GLY A 137 -7.14 -0.53 3.96
N LEU A 138 -7.24 -0.87 5.24
CA LEU A 138 -7.29 0.09 6.33
C LEU A 138 -6.12 -0.20 7.27
N LEU A 139 -5.32 0.82 7.56
CA LEU A 139 -4.35 0.81 8.64
C LEU A 139 -4.87 1.68 9.77
N GLN A 140 -4.82 1.19 11.00
CA GLN A 140 -5.29 1.91 12.17
C GLN A 140 -4.29 1.75 13.32
N ASP A 141 -3.74 2.87 13.79
CA ASP A 141 -2.97 2.95 15.04
C ASP A 141 -3.88 3.58 16.10
N ASN A 142 -4.07 2.91 17.23
CA ASN A 142 -4.85 3.44 18.36
C ASN A 142 -3.95 3.60 19.56
N ARG A 143 -4.08 4.73 20.26
CA ARG A 143 -3.38 4.97 21.52
C ARG A 143 -4.37 5.47 22.55
N VAL A 144 -4.24 4.94 23.77
CA VAL A 144 -5.11 5.30 24.89
C VAL A 144 -4.25 5.92 25.99
N GLU A 145 -4.55 7.17 26.34
CA GLU A 145 -3.90 7.92 27.41
C GLU A 145 -4.96 8.47 28.36
N GLY A 146 -5.11 7.83 29.53
CA GLY A 146 -6.15 8.20 30.50
C GLY A 146 -7.55 8.00 29.93
N SER A 147 -8.34 9.08 29.86
CA SER A 147 -9.67 9.06 29.23
C SER A 147 -9.64 9.34 27.73
N LEU A 148 -8.50 9.69 27.15
CA LEU A 148 -8.41 10.05 25.74
C LEU A 148 -7.97 8.83 24.91
N GLN A 149 -8.65 8.60 23.81
CA GLN A 149 -8.22 7.68 22.76
C GLN A 149 -7.88 8.49 21.53
N SER A 150 -6.65 8.42 21.05
CA SER A 150 -6.29 8.88 19.71
C SER A 150 -6.29 7.72 18.74
N ALA A 151 -6.75 7.95 17.51
CA ALA A 151 -6.55 7.02 16.42
C ALA A 151 -6.11 7.74 15.16
N ASP A 152 -5.12 7.15 14.50
CA ASP A 152 -4.70 7.51 13.17
C ASP A 152 -5.21 6.43 12.22
N LEU A 153 -6.14 6.82 11.34
CA LEU A 153 -6.78 5.92 10.39
C LEU A 153 -6.34 6.29 8.98
N ILE A 154 -5.77 5.31 8.28
CA ILE A 154 -5.35 5.44 6.89
C ILE A 154 -6.14 4.44 6.06
N SER A 155 -7.00 4.94 5.19
CA SER A 155 -7.62 4.15 4.13
C SER A 155 -6.76 4.24 2.88
N PHE A 156 -6.53 3.11 2.21
CA PHE A 156 -5.74 3.09 0.99
C PHE A 156 -6.25 2.06 -0.02
N THR A 157 -5.94 2.28 -1.28
CA THR A 157 -6.09 1.27 -2.34
C THR A 157 -4.71 0.88 -2.85
N TYR A 158 -4.53 -0.37 -3.24
CA TYR A 158 -3.27 -0.87 -3.78
C TYR A 158 -3.53 -1.92 -4.85
N GLY A 159 -2.62 -2.04 -5.82
CA GLY A 159 -2.82 -2.99 -6.90
C GLY A 159 -1.68 -3.16 -7.88
N LEU A 160 -1.94 -4.03 -8.86
CA LEU A 160 -1.06 -4.34 -9.98
C LEU A 160 -1.46 -3.47 -11.18
N PRO A 161 -0.59 -2.57 -11.68
CA PRO A 161 -0.93 -1.71 -12.81
C PRO A 161 -1.08 -2.52 -14.10
N THR A 162 -2.10 -2.19 -14.90
CA THR A 162 -2.27 -2.76 -16.24
C THR A 162 -1.12 -2.32 -17.14
N ASN A 163 -0.55 -3.27 -17.89
CA ASN A 163 0.47 -2.94 -18.91
C ASN A 163 -0.12 -1.97 -19.95
N ALA A 164 0.59 -0.87 -20.24
CA ALA A 164 0.13 0.17 -21.16
C ALA A 164 -0.19 -0.32 -22.59
N VAL A 165 0.41 -1.42 -23.03
CA VAL A 165 0.13 -2.04 -24.35
C VAL A 165 -1.16 -2.87 -24.32
N ALA A 166 -1.59 -3.33 -23.14
CA ALA A 166 -2.82 -4.09 -22.95
C ALA A 166 -4.05 -3.19 -22.68
N THR A 167 -3.86 -1.89 -22.46
CA THR A 167 -4.97 -0.95 -22.26
C THR A 167 -5.76 -0.76 -23.56
N PRO A 168 -7.08 -1.06 -23.59
CA PRO A 168 -7.91 -0.81 -24.77
C PRO A 168 -7.88 0.67 -25.15
N ARG A 169 -7.55 0.96 -26.42
CA ARG A 169 -7.48 2.33 -26.95
C ARG A 169 -8.81 2.83 -27.52
N SER A 170 -9.81 1.95 -27.60
CA SER A 170 -11.17 2.24 -28.07
C SER A 170 -12.16 1.23 -27.47
N GLY A 171 -13.44 1.60 -27.43
CA GLY A 171 -14.52 0.81 -26.84
C GLY A 171 -15.16 1.49 -25.63
N SER A 172 -16.26 0.91 -25.14
CA SER A 172 -16.96 1.34 -23.92
C SER A 172 -16.81 0.28 -22.84
N ALA A 173 -16.54 0.71 -21.61
CA ALA A 173 -16.46 -0.16 -20.44
C ALA A 173 -17.37 0.38 -19.32
N ALA A 174 -17.99 -0.53 -18.57
CA ALA A 174 -18.75 -0.21 -17.37
C ALA A 174 -18.08 -0.88 -16.17
N TYR A 175 -17.94 -0.15 -15.07
CA TYR A 175 -17.30 -0.64 -13.84
C TYR A 175 -18.23 -0.40 -12.66
N ALA A 176 -18.49 -1.46 -11.89
CA ALA A 176 -19.07 -1.33 -10.56
C ALA A 176 -17.94 -0.99 -9.59
N THR A 177 -18.08 0.09 -8.83
CA THR A 177 -17.07 0.56 -7.88
C THR A 177 -17.67 0.69 -6.49
N GLN A 178 -16.81 0.50 -5.47
CA GLN A 178 -17.13 0.82 -4.08
C GLN A 178 -16.04 1.76 -3.57
N ALA A 179 -16.45 2.80 -2.84
CA ALA A 179 -15.55 3.78 -2.24
C ALA A 179 -15.94 4.02 -0.79
N PHE A 180 -14.94 4.24 0.06
CA PHE A 180 -15.12 4.67 1.43
C PHE A 180 -14.70 6.13 1.56
N ARG A 181 -15.48 6.92 2.31
CA ARG A 181 -15.20 8.33 2.60
C ARG A 181 -15.43 8.58 4.08
N GLY A 182 -14.40 9.09 4.77
CA GLY A 182 -14.58 9.70 6.09
C GLY A 182 -15.24 11.08 5.97
N VAL A 183 -16.26 11.36 6.79
CA VAL A 183 -16.88 12.68 6.91
C VAL A 183 -16.70 13.18 8.34
N HIS A 184 -16.14 14.37 8.50
CA HIS A 184 -16.06 15.05 9.79
C HIS A 184 -17.23 16.02 9.97
N GLY A 185 -17.89 15.97 11.13
CA GLY A 185 -18.91 16.92 11.53
C GLY A 185 -18.64 17.49 12.92
N SER A 186 -18.35 18.78 13.01
CA SER A 186 -18.31 19.49 14.30
C SER A 186 -19.75 19.82 14.73
N ARG A 187 -20.27 19.12 15.75
CA ARG A 187 -21.59 19.42 16.30
C ARG A 187 -21.52 20.73 17.09
N ARG A 188 -21.82 21.88 16.47
CA ARG A 188 -22.10 23.10 17.22
C ARG A 188 -23.43 22.89 17.93
N ARG A 189 -23.43 22.84 19.27
CA ARG A 189 -24.68 22.94 20.04
C ARG A 189 -25.31 24.29 19.67
N ALA A 190 -26.53 24.24 19.13
CA ALA A 190 -27.37 25.42 19.06
C ALA A 190 -27.78 25.75 20.50
N GLU A 191 -27.21 26.81 21.08
CA GLU A 191 -27.78 27.42 22.28
C GLU A 191 -29.13 28.04 21.89
N SER A 192 -30.20 27.44 22.37
CA SER A 192 -31.55 27.99 22.27
C SER A 192 -31.65 29.19 23.22
N LEU A 193 -31.44 30.39 22.69
CA LEU A 193 -31.85 31.63 23.36
C LEU A 193 -33.38 31.60 23.53
N HIS A 194 -33.82 31.41 24.77
CA HIS A 194 -35.20 31.73 25.15
C HIS A 194 -35.32 33.26 25.21
N GLY A 195 -36.24 33.80 24.42
CA GLY A 195 -36.86 35.10 24.58
C GLY A 195 -38.34 34.92 24.78
#